data_AF-A0A4Q3W333-F1
#
_entry.id   AF-A0A4Q3W333-F1
#
_cell.length_a   1.000
_cell.length_b   1.000
_cell.length_c   1.000
_cell.angle_alpha   90.00
_cell.angle_beta   90.00
_cell.angle_gamma   90.00
#
_symmetry.space_group_name_H-M   'P 1'
#
loop_
_entity.id
_entity.type
_entity.pdbx_description
1 polymer ?
#
loop_
_entity_poly.entity_id
_entity_poly.type
_entity_poly.pdbx_seq_one_letter_code
_entity_poly.pdbx_strand_id
1 'polypeptide(L)'
;MRRLLPFLLLLAGCGASHPIADKIDLPLPPGATITGTSEKDQGTQIRYEVVYDTDMKAKEIADFYKSKGLDALVQGATVNVVGTSPKGLLLKIDAAPKVQRLEVKIVAIQAKDAPR
;
A
#
# COMPACT_ATOMS: atom_id res chain seq x y z
N MET A 1 25.94 24.08 6.65
CA MET A 1 26.00 22.96 5.69
C MET A 1 26.08 21.64 6.45
N ARG A 2 25.01 20.84 6.52
CA ARG A 2 25.07 19.45 6.98
C ARG A 2 24.10 18.62 6.13
N ARG A 3 24.65 17.92 5.14
CA ARG A 3 24.00 16.84 4.41
C ARG A 3 24.13 15.59 5.30
N LEU A 4 23.02 15.00 5.72
CA LEU A 4 23.01 13.68 6.33
C LEU A 4 22.06 12.79 5.52
N LEU A 5 22.69 12.02 4.63
CA LEU A 5 22.35 10.67 4.19
C LEU A 5 20.87 10.36 3.90
N PRO A 6 20.41 10.49 2.64
CA PRO A 6 19.39 9.58 2.13
C PRO A 6 20.08 8.27 1.76
N PHE A 7 19.53 7.13 2.16
CA PHE A 7 19.64 5.80 1.51
C PHE A 7 19.53 4.72 2.58
N LEU A 8 18.29 4.46 3.01
CA LEU A 8 17.94 3.14 3.52
C LEU A 8 17.64 2.26 2.29
N LEU A 9 18.69 1.71 1.70
CA LEU A 9 18.60 0.77 0.58
C LEU A 9 18.39 -0.64 1.17
N LEU A 10 17.13 -1.03 1.44
CA LEU A 10 16.80 -2.42 1.79
C LEU A 10 16.57 -3.22 0.51
N LEU A 11 17.66 -3.77 -0.03
CA LEU A 11 17.61 -4.97 -0.86
C LEU A 11 17.23 -6.15 0.05
N ALA A 12 15.93 -6.37 0.25
CA ALA A 12 15.44 -7.63 0.79
C ALA A 12 14.81 -8.40 -0.37
N GLY A 13 15.49 -9.48 -0.75
CA GLY A 13 15.00 -10.43 -1.73
C GLY A 13 13.65 -11.03 -1.35
N CYS A 14 12.93 -11.43 -2.39
CA CYS A 14 11.81 -12.37 -2.43
C CYS A 14 11.39 -12.96 -1.06
N GLY A 15 10.25 -12.53 -0.53
CA GLY A 15 9.55 -13.22 0.56
C GLY A 15 9.62 -12.59 1.95
N ALA A 16 10.31 -11.47 2.15
CA ALA A 16 10.21 -10.74 3.42
C ALA A 16 8.91 -9.92 3.44
N SER A 17 7.89 -10.44 4.11
CA SER A 17 6.74 -9.63 4.50
C SER A 17 7.27 -8.47 5.36
N HIS A 18 7.13 -7.25 4.87
CA HIS A 18 7.65 -6.08 5.59
C HIS A 18 6.85 -5.95 6.89
N PRO A 19 7.46 -5.67 8.05
CA PRO A 19 6.75 -5.65 9.35
C PRO A 19 5.55 -4.70 9.38
N ILE A 20 5.53 -3.66 8.54
CA ILE A 20 4.40 -2.74 8.37
C ILE A 20 3.28 -3.38 7.51
N ALA A 21 3.62 -4.13 6.47
CA ALA A 21 2.62 -4.88 5.70
C ALA A 21 1.91 -5.93 6.57
N ASP A 22 2.64 -6.59 7.48
CA ASP A 22 2.07 -7.53 8.45
C ASP A 22 1.16 -6.84 9.49
N LYS A 23 1.51 -5.61 9.89
CA LYS A 23 0.64 -4.78 10.75
C LYS A 23 -0.68 -4.43 10.08
N ILE A 24 -0.67 -4.18 8.77
CA ILE A 24 -1.87 -3.83 7.99
C ILE A 24 -2.70 -5.09 7.67
N ASP A 25 -2.04 -6.25 7.59
CA ASP A 25 -2.63 -7.53 7.14
C ASP A 25 -3.28 -7.41 5.76
N LEU A 26 -2.58 -6.72 4.85
CA LEU A 26 -3.04 -6.55 3.48
C LEU A 26 -2.53 -7.68 2.59
N PRO A 27 -3.40 -8.35 1.83
CA PRO A 27 -2.95 -9.26 0.79
C PRO A 27 -2.21 -8.49 -0.30
N LEU A 28 -0.96 -8.86 -0.57
CA LEU A 28 -0.20 -8.33 -1.70
C LEU A 28 -0.41 -9.21 -2.93
N PRO A 29 -0.53 -8.62 -4.13
CA PRO A 29 -0.65 -9.40 -5.36
C PRO A 29 0.67 -10.13 -5.69
N PRO A 30 0.60 -11.25 -6.44
CA PRO A 30 1.80 -11.98 -6.85
C PRO A 30 2.74 -11.09 -7.67
N GLY A 31 4.04 -11.20 -7.41
CA GLY A 31 5.06 -10.37 -8.07
C GLY A 31 5.15 -8.93 -7.57
N ALA A 32 4.37 -8.54 -6.56
CA ALA A 32 4.53 -7.25 -5.90
C ALA A 32 5.91 -7.14 -5.23
N THR A 33 6.61 -6.06 -5.52
CA THR A 33 7.89 -5.73 -4.89
C THR A 33 7.71 -4.49 -4.03
N ILE A 34 7.82 -4.62 -2.71
CA ILE A 34 7.71 -3.48 -1.79
C ILE A 34 8.91 -2.56 -2.03
N THR A 35 8.64 -1.31 -2.38
CA THR A 35 9.66 -0.28 -2.66
C THR A 35 9.76 0.76 -1.56
N GLY A 36 8.77 0.83 -0.67
CA GLY A 36 8.82 1.72 0.48
C GLY A 36 7.79 1.38 1.54
N THR A 37 8.12 1.69 2.79
CA THR A 37 7.17 1.65 3.90
C THR A 37 7.36 2.86 4.80
N SER A 38 6.29 3.29 5.45
CA SER A 38 6.33 4.37 6.42
C SER A 38 5.33 4.12 7.54
N GLU A 39 5.73 4.39 8.76
CA GLU A 39 4.86 4.43 9.93
C GLU A 39 4.97 5.84 10.50
N LYS A 40 3.85 6.56 10.54
CA LYS A 40 3.80 7.92 11.08
C LYS A 40 2.77 7.96 12.18
N ASP A 41 3.25 8.27 13.37
CA ASP A 41 2.41 8.71 14.47
C ASP A 41 2.06 10.19 14.26
N GLN A 42 0.77 10.49 14.17
CA GLN A 42 0.22 11.84 14.06
C GLN A 42 -0.54 12.24 15.35
N GLY A 43 -0.11 11.73 16.50
CA GLY A 43 -0.60 12.08 17.83
C GLY A 43 -1.88 11.33 18.21
N THR A 44 -2.94 11.45 17.40
CA THR A 44 -4.20 10.74 17.60
C THR A 44 -4.42 9.62 16.59
N GLN A 45 -3.55 9.50 15.58
CA GLN A 45 -3.67 8.53 14.49
C GLN A 45 -2.32 7.90 14.20
N ILE A 46 -2.29 6.56 14.12
CA ILE A 46 -1.16 5.88 13.49
C ILE A 46 -1.51 5.62 12.03
N ARG A 47 -0.70 6.19 11.14
CA ARG A 47 -0.80 6.03 9.70
C ARG A 47 0.30 5.11 9.22
N TYR A 48 -0.10 4.01 8.60
CA TYR A 48 0.81 3.09 7.93
C TYR A 48 0.73 3.32 6.43
N GLU A 49 1.88 3.43 5.78
CA GLU A 49 1.98 3.49 4.32
C GLU A 49 2.87 2.35 3.82
N VAL A 50 2.43 1.69 2.75
CA VAL A 50 3.22 0.70 2.02
C VAL A 50 3.14 1.06 0.55
N VAL A 51 4.29 1.15 -0.11
CA VAL A 51 4.40 1.37 -1.55
C VAL A 51 5.05 0.13 -2.15
N TYR A 52 4.43 -0.41 -3.19
CA TYR A 52 4.96 -1.54 -3.93
C TYR A 52 4.79 -1.33 -5.42
N ASP A 53 5.72 -1.88 -6.20
CA ASP A 53 5.65 -1.90 -7.65
C ASP A 53 5.20 -3.28 -8.12
N THR A 54 4.45 -3.33 -9.21
CA THR A 54 3.98 -4.57 -9.84
C THR A 54 3.91 -4.42 -11.35
N ASP A 55 4.10 -5.54 -12.05
CA ASP A 55 3.92 -5.63 -13.52
C ASP A 55 2.45 -5.89 -13.90
N MET A 56 1.55 -6.06 -12.92
CA MET A 56 0.12 -6.26 -13.15
C MET A 56 -0.56 -5.01 -13.71
N LYS A 57 -1.60 -5.22 -14.52
CA LYS A 57 -2.41 -4.13 -15.05
C LYS A 57 -3.36 -3.59 -13.99
N ALA A 58 -3.75 -2.32 -14.13
CA ALA A 58 -4.73 -1.66 -13.27
C ALA A 58 -6.00 -2.50 -13.04
N LYS A 59 -6.57 -3.07 -14.11
CA LYS A 59 -7.75 -3.92 -14.01
C LYS A 59 -7.51 -5.18 -13.14
N GLU A 60 -6.37 -5.84 -13.31
CA GLU A 60 -6.02 -7.05 -12.56
C GLU A 60 -5.83 -6.75 -11.07
N ILE A 61 -5.27 -5.58 -10.74
CA ILE A 61 -5.17 -5.11 -9.35
C ILE A 61 -6.55 -4.83 -8.74
N ALA A 62 -7.43 -4.18 -9.50
CA ALA A 62 -8.79 -3.95 -9.04
C ALA A 62 -9.54 -5.25 -8.79
N ASP A 63 -9.45 -6.21 -9.71
CA ASP A 63 -10.09 -7.52 -9.59
C ASP A 63 -9.51 -8.33 -8.42
N PHE A 64 -8.18 -8.26 -8.21
CA PHE A 64 -7.52 -8.87 -7.06
C PHE A 64 -8.08 -8.34 -5.74
N TYR A 65 -8.14 -7.02 -5.55
CA TYR A 65 -8.64 -6.45 -4.29
C TYR A 65 -10.15 -6.62 -4.11
N LYS A 66 -10.94 -6.61 -5.21
CA LYS A 66 -12.36 -6.99 -5.17
C LYS A 66 -12.57 -8.42 -4.67
N SER A 67 -11.73 -9.36 -5.10
CA SER A 67 -11.79 -10.75 -4.61
C SER A 67 -11.51 -10.88 -3.10
N LYS A 68 -10.91 -9.85 -2.50
CA LYS A 68 -10.63 -9.76 -1.06
C LYS A 68 -11.71 -8.99 -0.29
N GLY A 69 -12.82 -8.62 -0.95
CA GLY A 69 -13.93 -7.90 -0.33
C GLY A 69 -13.72 -6.40 -0.21
N LEU A 70 -12.75 -5.83 -0.94
CA LEU A 70 -12.54 -4.38 -1.01
C LEU A 70 -13.27 -3.79 -2.21
N ASP A 71 -13.63 -2.51 -2.12
CA ASP A 71 -14.30 -1.82 -3.23
C ASP A 71 -13.25 -1.15 -4.11
N ALA A 72 -13.27 -1.41 -5.42
CA ALA A 72 -12.26 -0.94 -6.36
C ALA A 72 -12.88 -0.25 -7.58
N LEU A 73 -12.35 0.93 -7.89
CA LEU A 73 -12.72 1.75 -9.04
C LEU A 73 -11.50 1.91 -9.96
N VAL A 74 -11.65 1.52 -11.22
CA VAL A 74 -10.63 1.70 -12.27
C VAL A 74 -10.98 2.95 -13.08
N GLN A 75 -10.02 3.86 -13.23
CA GLN A 75 -10.17 5.09 -14.01
C GLN A 75 -9.06 5.17 -15.06
N GLY A 76 -9.28 4.53 -16.21
CA GLY A 76 -8.27 4.43 -17.26
C GLY A 76 -7.08 3.56 -16.80
N ALA A 77 -5.92 4.18 -16.59
CA ALA A 77 -4.71 3.51 -16.15
C ALA A 77 -4.50 3.51 -14.62
N THR A 78 -5.38 4.17 -13.86
CA THR A 78 -5.30 4.25 -12.40
C THR A 78 -6.36 3.36 -11.73
N VAL A 79 -6.10 2.99 -10.48
CA VAL A 79 -7.05 2.26 -9.63
C VAL A 79 -7.12 2.95 -8.29
N ASN A 80 -8.33 3.14 -7.78
CA ASN A 80 -8.56 3.51 -6.40
C ASN A 80 -9.32 2.37 -5.74
N VAL A 81 -8.81 1.87 -4.62
CA VAL A 81 -9.48 0.84 -3.82
C VAL A 81 -9.65 1.37 -2.41
N VAL A 82 -10.82 1.14 -1.84
CA VAL A 82 -11.12 1.48 -0.45
C VAL A 82 -11.73 0.27 0.25
N GLY A 83 -11.51 0.19 1.55
CA GLY A 83 -12.20 -0.81 2.36
C GLY A 83 -11.60 -0.92 3.75
N THR A 84 -11.82 -2.06 4.39
CA THR A 84 -11.36 -2.31 5.76
C THR A 84 -10.49 -3.56 5.78
N SER A 85 -9.34 -3.50 6.45
CA SER A 85 -8.49 -4.67 6.65
C SER A 85 -9.11 -5.65 7.65
N PRO A 86 -8.69 -6.92 7.69
CA PRO A 86 -9.14 -7.88 8.70
C PRO A 86 -8.91 -7.41 10.15
N LYS A 87 -7.94 -6.50 10.37
CA LYS A 87 -7.63 -5.90 11.66
C LYS A 87 -8.44 -4.63 11.97
N GLY A 88 -9.43 -4.30 11.16
CA GLY A 88 -10.30 -3.12 11.36
C GLY A 88 -9.64 -1.79 10.99
N LEU A 89 -8.59 -1.80 10.15
CA LEU A 89 -7.98 -0.58 9.64
C LEU A 89 -8.71 -0.12 8.38
N LEU A 90 -8.98 1.17 8.25
CA LEU A 90 -9.45 1.72 6.99
C LEU A 90 -8.30 1.78 6.00
N LEU A 91 -8.52 1.23 4.82
CA LEU A 91 -7.57 1.11 3.75
C LEU A 91 -7.95 2.03 2.61
N LYS A 92 -6.97 2.77 2.12
CA LYS A 92 -7.01 3.46 0.84
C LYS A 92 -5.82 3.00 0.01
N ILE A 93 -6.08 2.47 -1.16
CA ILE A 93 -5.06 1.93 -2.05
C ILE A 93 -5.19 2.64 -3.39
N ASP A 94 -4.16 3.39 -3.75
CA ASP A 94 -4.10 4.12 -5.02
C ASP A 94 -3.04 3.45 -5.89
N ALA A 95 -3.39 3.04 -7.10
CA ALA A 95 -2.48 2.50 -8.10
C ALA A 95 -2.36 3.44 -9.28
N ALA A 96 -1.13 3.78 -9.68
CA ALA A 96 -0.85 4.66 -10.79
C ALA A 96 0.34 4.15 -11.61
N PRO A 97 0.34 4.38 -12.94
CA PRO A 97 1.45 3.95 -13.79
C PRO A 97 2.73 4.73 -13.45
N LYS A 98 3.83 3.99 -13.31
CA LYS A 98 5.18 4.51 -13.07
C LYS A 98 6.16 3.76 -13.97
N VAL A 99 6.71 4.47 -14.97
CA VAL A 99 7.72 4.01 -15.95
C VAL A 99 7.77 2.48 -16.12
N GLN A 100 6.98 1.97 -17.08
CA GLN A 100 6.88 0.54 -17.44
C GLN A 100 6.25 -0.40 -16.38
N ARG A 101 5.91 0.10 -15.19
CA ARG A 101 5.24 -0.66 -14.12
C ARG A 101 4.04 0.10 -13.55
N LEU A 102 3.29 -0.56 -12.66
CA LEU A 102 2.27 0.06 -11.85
C LEU A 102 2.80 0.22 -10.42
N GLU A 103 2.86 1.45 -9.92
CA GLU A 103 3.13 1.73 -8.51
C GLU A 103 1.81 1.72 -7.76
N VAL A 104 1.77 1.01 -6.64
CA VAL A 104 0.61 0.94 -5.76
C VAL A 104 0.99 1.45 -4.39
N LYS A 105 0.24 2.44 -3.92
CA LYS A 105 0.36 3.03 -2.60
C LYS A 105 -0.83 2.63 -1.74
N ILE A 106 -0.55 1.92 -0.66
CA ILE A 106 -1.49 1.57 0.38
C ILE A 106 -1.32 2.54 1.55
N VAL A 107 -2.42 3.10 2.03
CA VAL A 107 -2.51 3.87 3.25
C VAL A 107 -3.52 3.18 4.16
N ALA A 108 -3.10 2.86 5.38
CA ALA A 108 -3.96 2.27 6.41
C ALA A 108 -4.02 3.17 7.65
N ILE A 109 -5.22 3.38 8.17
CA ILE A 109 -5.47 4.17 9.39
C ILE A 109 -6.38 3.39 10.36
N GLN A 110 -6.22 3.58 11.67
CA GLN A 110 -7.09 2.94 12.66
C GLN A 110 -8.48 3.58 12.67
N ALA A 111 -9.54 2.75 12.60
CA ALA A 111 -10.93 3.23 12.46
C ALA A 111 -11.46 4.03 13.66
N LYS A 112 -10.89 3.84 14.86
CA LYS A 112 -11.20 4.64 16.06
C LYS A 112 -10.83 6.13 15.91
N ASP A 113 -10.04 6.47 14.88
CA ASP A 113 -9.45 7.78 14.71
C ASP A 113 -9.79 8.45 13.37
N ALA A 114 -10.65 7.84 12.54
CA ALA A 114 -11.09 8.44 11.27
C ALA A 114 -12.16 9.52 11.54
N PRO A 115 -12.06 10.72 10.93
CA PRO A 115 -13.08 11.75 11.10
C PRO A 115 -14.42 11.21 10.59
N ARG A 116 -15.44 11.27 11.46
CA ARG A 116 -16.84 10.93 11.14
C ARG A 116 -17.41 11.88 10.09
#